data_AF-A0A9P0I0X2-F1
#
_entry.id   AF-A0A9P0I0X2-F1
#
_cell.length_a   1.000
_cell.length_b   1.000
_cell.length_c   1.000
_cell.angle_alpha   90.00
_cell.angle_beta   90.00
_cell.angle_gamma   90.00
#
_symmetry.space_group_name_H-M   'P 1'
#
loop_
_entity.id
_entity.type
_entity.pdbx_description
1 polymer ?
#
loop_
_entity_poly.entity_id
_entity_poly.type
_entity_poly.pdbx_seq_one_letter_code
_entity_poly.pdbx_strand_id
1 'polypeptide(L)'
;MEGFDDPGVFFSDNFGVEENESQDQLNLQAVKKKFKEFIRQFHTGNFNYKYRDALKRNYNLSHYWVEINIEDLSSFDEVLAEKLYKKPTEHLPILEEAAKEVLKLQEAPESIPQGEMPRHLTVYCERVLCERVAPGAGLLCLGYIPLKKLPKLGIFAEGRPRQRLVGVRSSYLRAVGLTAEEGVTGGLRPFTAEEEEQFRRLAASPDIYDRIAMSIAPSVFGAVDMKKAIACLLFGGSRKRLPDGLTRRGDINILLLGDPGTAKSQLLKFVEKVAPIGVYTSGKGSSAAGLTASVIRDPGSRNFVMEGGAMVLADGGVVCIDEFDKMREDDRVAIHEAWSSKLFLLLRFDMIFIVKDEHDQNRDITLAKHIISVHMGGDSVERETAAGELPLALLRRYSAYCRARCGPRLSASAAERLRARYVLMRTGASQHERQVDKRLSIPITVRQLEAIVRISESLARCNCSLLLQKSTSQKRYDCSKCPH
;
A
#
# COMPACT_ATOMS: atom_id res chain seq x y z
N MET A 1 -39.92 -21.48 63.40
CA MET A 1 -41.03 -22.14 62.66
C MET A 1 -41.21 -21.31 61.41
N GLU A 2 -40.98 -21.75 60.19
CA GLU A 2 -40.74 -23.04 59.55
C GLU A 2 -39.82 -22.75 58.35
N GLY A 3 -38.96 -23.69 57.97
CA GLY A 3 -38.00 -23.44 56.90
C GLY A 3 -37.15 -24.67 56.61
N PHE A 4 -37.81 -25.73 56.17
CA PHE A 4 -37.18 -26.90 55.54
C PHE A 4 -38.11 -27.33 54.41
N ASP A 5 -37.63 -27.19 53.17
CA ASP A 5 -37.58 -28.26 52.17
C ASP A 5 -37.43 -27.65 50.76
N ASP A 6 -36.19 -27.49 50.32
CA ASP A 6 -35.85 -27.61 48.91
C ASP A 6 -34.78 -28.71 48.84
N PRO A 7 -35.09 -29.93 48.36
CA PRO A 7 -34.14 -31.02 48.34
C PRO A 7 -33.08 -30.74 47.26
N GLY A 8 -32.02 -30.07 47.66
CA GLY A 8 -30.81 -29.93 46.87
C GLY A 8 -30.24 -31.30 46.56
N VAL A 9 -30.31 -31.72 45.30
CA VAL A 9 -29.65 -32.93 44.81
C VAL A 9 -28.14 -32.66 44.82
N PHE A 10 -27.42 -33.26 45.76
CA PHE A 10 -25.97 -33.23 45.80
C PHE A 10 -25.43 -34.41 44.96
N PHE A 11 -24.75 -34.09 43.87
CA PHE A 11 -23.84 -35.04 43.22
C PHE A 11 -22.52 -35.04 43.98
N SER A 12 -22.15 -36.19 44.54
CA SER A 12 -20.76 -36.46 44.88
C SER A 12 -20.09 -37.06 43.65
N ASP A 13 -19.24 -36.28 42.98
CA ASP A 13 -18.31 -36.86 42.01
C ASP A 13 -17.37 -37.78 42.78
N ASN A 14 -17.58 -39.08 42.62
CA ASN A 14 -16.59 -40.08 42.97
C ASN A 14 -15.30 -39.71 42.23
N PHE A 15 -14.25 -39.42 43.01
CA PHE A 15 -12.92 -39.18 42.51
C PHE A 15 -12.48 -40.34 41.60
N GLY A 16 -12.39 -40.04 40.31
CA GLY A 16 -11.74 -40.91 39.33
C GLY A 16 -12.41 -40.87 37.97
N VAL A 17 -12.22 -39.78 37.21
CA VAL A 17 -11.87 -39.72 35.76
C VAL A 17 -11.70 -38.23 35.39
N GLU A 18 -10.65 -37.53 35.85
CA GLU A 18 -10.40 -36.12 35.43
C GLU A 18 -9.08 -35.92 34.65
N GLU A 19 -8.30 -36.97 34.37
CA GLU A 19 -7.07 -36.83 33.57
C GLU A 19 -7.30 -36.83 32.04
N ASN A 20 -8.48 -37.22 31.56
CA ASN A 20 -8.72 -37.40 30.11
C ASN A 20 -9.25 -36.15 29.38
N GLU A 21 -10.09 -35.31 30.01
CA GLU A 21 -10.74 -34.19 29.29
C GLU A 21 -9.79 -33.03 28.94
N SER A 22 -8.76 -32.82 29.75
CA SER A 22 -7.75 -31.78 29.52
C SER A 22 -6.74 -32.17 28.44
N GLN A 23 -6.44 -33.47 28.30
CA GLN A 23 -5.64 -34.00 27.19
C GLN A 23 -6.39 -33.87 25.86
N ASP A 24 -7.70 -34.15 25.83
CA ASP A 24 -8.50 -34.08 24.60
C ASP A 24 -8.62 -32.65 24.04
N GLN A 25 -8.77 -31.62 24.87
CA GLN A 25 -8.82 -30.22 24.38
C GLN A 25 -7.47 -29.72 23.81
N LEU A 26 -6.34 -30.13 24.41
CA LEU A 26 -5.00 -29.88 23.86
C LEU A 26 -4.79 -30.64 22.54
N ASN A 27 -5.33 -31.86 22.45
CA ASN A 27 -5.35 -32.67 21.23
C ASN A 27 -6.15 -31.98 20.13
N LEU A 28 -7.32 -31.40 20.42
CA LEU A 28 -8.16 -30.68 19.44
C LEU A 28 -7.46 -29.47 18.82
N GLN A 29 -6.74 -28.66 19.61
CA GLN A 29 -5.99 -27.51 19.07
C GLN A 29 -4.76 -27.91 18.26
N ALA A 30 -4.06 -28.98 18.67
CA ALA A 30 -2.97 -29.54 17.90
C ALA A 30 -3.48 -30.09 16.56
N VAL A 31 -4.61 -30.80 16.59
CA VAL A 31 -5.32 -31.30 15.40
C VAL A 31 -5.74 -30.16 14.47
N LYS A 32 -6.26 -29.05 15.02
CA LYS A 32 -6.60 -27.85 14.23
C LYS A 32 -5.39 -27.24 13.51
N LYS A 33 -4.24 -27.14 14.18
CA LYS A 33 -2.99 -26.65 13.57
C LYS A 33 -2.53 -27.58 12.44
N LYS A 34 -2.60 -28.89 12.65
CA LYS A 34 -2.26 -29.89 11.63
C LYS A 34 -3.18 -29.83 10.42
N PHE A 35 -4.49 -29.66 10.60
CA PHE A 35 -5.42 -29.44 9.49
C PHE A 35 -5.13 -28.13 8.73
N LYS A 36 -4.74 -27.08 9.44
CA LYS A 36 -4.31 -25.81 8.80
C LYS A 36 -3.03 -25.98 7.99
N GLU A 37 -2.07 -26.76 8.49
CA GLU A 37 -0.83 -27.09 7.77
C GLU A 37 -1.11 -27.95 6.55
N PHE A 38 -1.99 -28.95 6.65
CA PHE A 38 -2.44 -29.78 5.53
C PHE A 38 -2.99 -28.93 4.37
N ILE A 39 -3.95 -28.05 4.64
CA ILE A 39 -4.56 -27.18 3.61
C ILE A 39 -3.52 -26.23 2.98
N ARG A 40 -2.51 -25.81 3.76
CA ARG A 40 -1.49 -24.84 3.30
C ARG A 40 -0.31 -25.47 2.57
N GLN A 41 0.12 -26.65 3.00
CA GLN A 41 1.40 -27.24 2.60
C GLN A 41 1.24 -28.41 1.64
N PHE A 42 0.05 -29.02 1.54
CA PHE A 42 -0.15 -30.18 0.66
C PHE A 42 0.08 -29.81 -0.81
N HIS A 43 1.15 -30.38 -1.39
CA HIS A 43 1.54 -30.19 -2.78
C HIS A 43 1.71 -31.56 -3.45
N THR A 44 1.25 -31.68 -4.69
CA THR A 44 1.65 -32.80 -5.57
C THR A 44 2.94 -32.43 -6.31
N GLY A 45 3.68 -33.41 -6.83
CA GLY A 45 5.09 -33.34 -7.27
C GLY A 45 5.55 -32.23 -8.23
N ASN A 46 4.67 -31.31 -8.62
CA ASN A 46 4.95 -30.15 -9.47
C ASN A 46 4.72 -28.80 -8.76
N PHE A 47 4.88 -28.70 -7.42
CA PHE A 47 4.60 -27.49 -6.62
C PHE A 47 3.16 -26.94 -6.75
N ASN A 48 2.23 -27.80 -7.17
CA ASN A 48 0.83 -27.42 -7.34
C ASN A 48 0.09 -27.68 -6.02
N TYR A 49 -0.42 -26.62 -5.38
CA TYR A 49 -1.09 -26.72 -4.09
C TYR A 49 -2.56 -27.06 -4.30
N LYS A 50 -2.85 -28.34 -4.52
CA LYS A 50 -4.18 -28.87 -4.90
C LYS A 50 -5.33 -28.25 -4.10
N TYR A 51 -5.27 -28.28 -2.78
CA TYR A 51 -6.35 -27.79 -1.91
C TYR A 51 -6.38 -26.28 -1.76
N ARG A 52 -5.22 -25.62 -1.72
CA ARG A 52 -5.15 -24.16 -1.67
C ARG A 52 -5.69 -23.53 -2.95
N ASP A 53 -5.30 -24.07 -4.10
CA ASP A 53 -5.69 -23.56 -5.40
C ASP A 53 -7.12 -23.94 -5.76
N ALA A 54 -7.60 -25.14 -5.37
CA ALA A 54 -9.01 -25.51 -5.48
C ALA A 54 -9.90 -24.65 -4.58
N LEU A 55 -9.49 -24.41 -3.34
CA LEU A 55 -10.22 -23.53 -2.42
C LEU A 55 -10.27 -22.11 -2.98
N LYS A 56 -9.16 -21.58 -3.49
CA LYS A 56 -9.12 -20.28 -4.19
C LYS A 56 -10.01 -20.25 -5.44
N ARG A 57 -9.99 -21.31 -6.26
CA ARG A 57 -10.77 -21.39 -7.51
C ARG A 57 -12.27 -21.47 -7.24
N ASN A 58 -12.71 -22.35 -6.35
CA ASN A 58 -14.10 -22.51 -5.98
C ASN A 58 -14.62 -21.26 -5.26
N TYR A 59 -13.77 -20.64 -4.45
CA TYR A 59 -14.08 -19.37 -3.79
C TYR A 59 -14.34 -18.22 -4.79
N ASN A 60 -13.50 -18.09 -5.81
CA ASN A 60 -13.70 -17.10 -6.90
C ASN A 60 -15.01 -17.33 -7.67
N LEU A 61 -15.48 -18.57 -7.74
CA LEU A 61 -16.75 -18.96 -8.38
C LEU A 61 -17.95 -18.88 -7.41
N SER A 62 -17.76 -18.39 -6.18
CA SER A 62 -18.78 -18.38 -5.11
C SER A 62 -19.28 -19.77 -4.70
N HIS A 63 -18.49 -20.81 -4.95
CA HIS A 63 -18.73 -22.17 -4.47
C HIS A 63 -17.99 -22.39 -3.15
N TYR A 64 -18.72 -22.38 -2.03
CA TYR A 64 -18.18 -22.50 -0.68
C TYR A 64 -18.00 -23.96 -0.23
N TRP A 65 -17.41 -24.77 -1.08
CA TRP A 65 -17.07 -26.15 -0.79
C TRP A 65 -15.70 -26.49 -1.38
N VAL A 66 -14.99 -27.38 -0.70
CA VAL A 66 -13.74 -27.96 -1.17
C VAL A 66 -13.87 -29.47 -0.99
N GLU A 67 -13.66 -30.21 -2.08
CA GLU A 67 -13.59 -31.66 -2.03
C GLU A 67 -12.20 -32.05 -1.53
N ILE A 68 -12.15 -32.71 -0.38
CA ILE A 68 -10.92 -33.21 0.22
C ILE A 68 -10.89 -34.72 0.03
N ASN A 69 -9.87 -35.23 -0.65
CA ASN A 69 -9.66 -36.67 -0.75
C ASN A 69 -9.01 -37.16 0.55
N ILE A 70 -9.58 -38.21 1.13
CA ILE A 70 -9.10 -38.75 2.40
C ILE A 70 -7.76 -39.48 2.23
N GLU A 71 -7.49 -40.03 1.03
CA GLU A 71 -6.19 -40.60 0.66
C GLU A 71 -5.05 -39.58 0.73
N ASP A 72 -5.32 -38.34 0.30
CA ASP A 72 -4.35 -37.24 0.36
C ASP A 72 -4.08 -36.83 1.82
N LEU A 73 -5.10 -36.84 2.69
CA LEU A 73 -4.93 -36.60 4.13
C LEU A 73 -4.12 -37.73 4.79
N SER A 74 -4.37 -38.98 4.43
CA SER A 74 -3.62 -40.15 4.92
C SER A 74 -2.15 -40.10 4.51
N SER A 75 -1.84 -39.57 3.32
CA SER A 75 -0.46 -39.41 2.85
C SER A 75 0.31 -38.30 3.59
N PHE A 76 -0.39 -37.31 4.16
CA PHE A 76 0.22 -36.20 4.87
C PHE A 76 0.39 -36.49 6.37
N ASP A 77 -0.64 -37.03 7.02
CA ASP A 77 -0.60 -37.46 8.43
C ASP A 77 -1.61 -38.60 8.66
N GLU A 78 -1.09 -39.83 8.74
CA GLU A 78 -1.87 -41.07 8.93
C GLU A 78 -2.69 -41.03 10.23
N VAL A 79 -2.12 -40.47 11.30
CA VAL A 79 -2.78 -40.36 12.61
C VAL A 79 -3.95 -39.38 12.57
N LEU A 80 -3.84 -38.33 11.75
CA LEU A 80 -4.90 -37.34 11.56
C LEU A 80 -6.07 -37.91 10.74
N ALA A 81 -5.76 -38.69 9.70
CA ALA A 81 -6.76 -39.39 8.90
C ALA A 81 -7.51 -40.45 9.72
N GLU A 82 -6.79 -41.24 10.52
CA GLU A 82 -7.39 -42.25 11.40
C GLU A 82 -8.33 -41.62 12.45
N LYS A 83 -7.96 -40.47 13.01
CA LYS A 83 -8.83 -39.70 13.92
C LYS A 83 -10.09 -39.19 13.22
N LEU A 84 -9.98 -38.71 11.99
CA LEU A 84 -11.12 -38.27 11.19
C LEU A 84 -12.09 -39.44 10.88
N TYR A 85 -11.57 -40.64 10.63
CA TYR A 85 -12.37 -41.86 10.45
C TYR A 85 -13.06 -42.32 11.73
N LYS A 86 -12.36 -42.28 12.87
CA LYS A 86 -12.88 -42.74 14.16
C LYS A 86 -13.93 -41.78 14.73
N LYS A 87 -13.78 -40.48 14.53
CA LYS A 87 -14.67 -39.44 15.08
C LYS A 87 -14.92 -38.29 14.09
N PRO A 88 -15.73 -38.49 13.04
CA PRO A 88 -15.97 -37.46 12.02
C PRO A 88 -16.74 -36.25 12.57
N THR A 89 -17.63 -36.44 13.55
CA THR A 89 -18.47 -35.38 14.13
C THR A 89 -17.68 -34.30 14.88
N GLU A 90 -16.57 -34.68 15.52
CA GLU A 90 -15.73 -33.75 16.28
C GLU A 90 -14.68 -33.07 15.39
N HIS A 91 -14.11 -33.81 14.43
CA HIS A 91 -12.97 -33.33 13.65
C HIS A 91 -13.35 -32.55 12.39
N LEU A 92 -14.52 -32.80 11.81
CA LEU A 92 -15.00 -32.09 10.61
C LEU A 92 -15.30 -30.60 10.87
N PRO A 93 -15.92 -30.19 12.00
CA PRO A 93 -16.05 -28.78 12.36
C PRO A 93 -14.70 -28.09 12.60
N ILE A 94 -13.72 -28.79 13.16
CA ILE A 94 -12.37 -28.25 13.42
C ILE A 94 -11.63 -27.99 12.11
N LEU A 95 -11.79 -28.87 11.12
CA LEU A 95 -11.26 -28.71 9.77
C LEU A 95 -11.87 -27.47 9.10
N GLU A 96 -13.18 -27.26 9.23
CA GLU A 96 -13.84 -26.04 8.74
C GLU A 96 -13.35 -24.78 9.46
N GLU A 97 -13.16 -24.83 10.79
CA GLU A 97 -12.64 -23.68 11.53
C GLU A 97 -11.19 -23.36 11.20
N ALA A 98 -10.35 -24.38 10.96
CA ALA A 98 -8.96 -24.21 10.56
C ALA A 98 -8.85 -23.45 9.22
N ALA A 99 -9.79 -23.68 8.30
CA ALA A 99 -9.91 -22.93 7.05
C ALA A 99 -10.32 -21.45 7.25
N LYS A 100 -10.95 -21.09 8.39
CA LYS A 100 -11.54 -19.76 8.65
C LYS A 100 -10.61 -18.76 9.40
N GLU A 101 -9.62 -19.20 10.20
CA GLU A 101 -8.83 -18.36 11.14
C GLU A 101 -7.59 -17.60 10.56
N VAL A 102 -7.73 -16.70 9.58
CA VAL A 102 -6.56 -16.04 8.94
C VAL A 102 -6.50 -14.49 9.09
N LEU A 103 -7.45 -13.82 9.74
CA LEU A 103 -7.55 -12.34 9.72
C LEU A 103 -7.12 -11.63 11.03
N LYS A 104 -6.44 -10.47 10.91
CA LYS A 104 -5.99 -9.58 12.02
C LYS A 104 -6.39 -8.13 11.72
N LEU A 105 -6.81 -7.39 12.74
CA LEU A 105 -7.26 -5.99 12.68
C LEU A 105 -6.36 -5.08 13.51
N GLN A 106 -6.11 -3.86 13.04
CA GLN A 106 -5.33 -2.84 13.73
C GLN A 106 -6.18 -1.58 13.93
N GLU A 107 -5.95 -0.86 15.03
CA GLU A 107 -6.59 0.44 15.30
C GLU A 107 -6.16 1.51 14.28
N ALA A 108 -7.06 2.47 14.02
CA ALA A 108 -6.75 3.60 13.16
C ALA A 108 -5.69 4.50 13.81
N PRO A 109 -4.74 5.07 13.05
CA PRO A 109 -3.65 5.89 13.61
C PRO A 109 -4.16 7.17 14.30
N GLU A 110 -5.34 7.66 13.92
CA GLU A 110 -5.96 8.88 14.47
C GLU A 110 -6.56 8.67 15.87
N SER A 111 -6.93 7.44 16.22
CA SER A 111 -7.56 7.10 17.51
C SER A 111 -6.55 6.71 18.60
N ILE A 112 -5.25 6.77 18.32
CA ILE A 112 -4.20 6.34 19.26
C ILE A 112 -3.86 7.51 20.21
N PRO A 113 -3.94 7.33 21.54
CA PRO A 113 -3.48 8.33 22.48
C PRO A 113 -1.96 8.54 22.34
N GLN A 114 -1.51 9.81 22.41
CA GLN A 114 -0.10 10.15 22.21
C GLN A 114 0.79 9.40 23.23
N GLY A 115 1.72 8.60 22.72
CA GLY A 115 2.71 7.87 23.52
C GLY A 115 2.47 6.35 23.66
N GLU A 116 1.34 5.82 23.20
CA GLU A 116 1.10 4.36 23.19
C GLU A 116 1.39 3.71 21.83
N MET A 117 1.75 2.42 21.85
CA MET A 117 1.86 1.62 20.62
C MET A 117 0.46 1.22 20.11
N PRO A 118 0.23 1.22 18.78
CA PRO A 118 -1.04 0.78 18.21
C PRO A 118 -1.38 -0.64 18.65
N ARG A 119 -2.60 -0.84 19.16
CA ARG A 119 -3.07 -2.15 19.56
C ARG A 119 -3.71 -2.84 18.36
N HIS A 120 -3.68 -4.17 18.37
CA HIS A 120 -4.28 -5.00 17.34
C HIS A 120 -5.23 -6.01 17.97
N LEU A 121 -6.32 -6.29 17.28
CA LEU A 121 -7.35 -7.24 17.69
C LEU A 121 -7.46 -8.34 16.63
N THR A 122 -7.64 -9.59 17.06
CA THR A 122 -7.91 -10.68 16.10
C THR A 122 -9.39 -10.64 15.76
N VAL A 123 -9.70 -10.61 14.45
CA VAL A 123 -11.07 -10.60 13.95
C VAL A 123 -11.39 -11.94 13.29
N TYR A 124 -12.52 -12.51 13.68
CA TYR A 124 -13.07 -13.72 13.13
C TYR A 124 -14.15 -13.34 12.12
N CYS A 125 -13.88 -13.64 10.85
CA CYS A 125 -14.81 -13.40 9.76
C CYS A 125 -15.41 -14.73 9.33
N GLU A 126 -16.72 -14.74 9.04
CA GLU A 126 -17.42 -15.95 8.63
C GLU A 126 -17.88 -15.88 7.18
N ARG A 127 -17.78 -17.02 6.48
CA ARG A 127 -18.41 -17.29 5.18
C ARG A 127 -18.13 -16.17 4.16
N VAL A 128 -19.15 -15.35 3.88
CA VAL A 128 -19.20 -14.28 2.87
C VAL A 128 -18.38 -13.04 3.22
N LEU A 129 -17.84 -12.96 4.43
CA LEU A 129 -17.01 -11.85 4.90
C LEU A 129 -15.52 -12.05 4.59
N CYS A 130 -15.10 -13.24 4.18
CA CYS A 130 -13.74 -13.50 3.75
C CYS A 130 -13.43 -12.75 2.42
N GLU A 131 -12.16 -12.39 2.19
CA GLU A 131 -11.67 -11.70 0.97
C GLU A 131 -12.38 -10.40 0.54
N ARG A 132 -13.29 -9.84 1.34
CA ARG A 132 -13.90 -8.52 1.05
C ARG A 132 -12.95 -7.35 1.22
N VAL A 133 -11.87 -7.55 1.98
CA VAL A 133 -10.98 -6.47 2.43
C VAL A 133 -9.54 -6.90 2.18
N ALA A 134 -8.79 -6.06 1.45
CA ALA A 134 -7.36 -6.23 1.26
C ALA A 134 -6.59 -5.73 2.50
N PRO A 135 -5.43 -6.31 2.82
CA PRO A 135 -4.60 -5.80 3.92
C PRO A 135 -4.23 -4.34 3.69
N GLY A 136 -4.34 -3.51 4.73
CA GLY A 136 -4.11 -2.06 4.67
C GLY A 136 -5.36 -1.22 4.39
N ALA A 137 -6.52 -1.85 4.15
CA ALA A 137 -7.77 -1.14 3.95
C ALA A 137 -8.39 -0.63 5.24
N GLY A 138 -8.88 0.61 5.22
CA GLY A 138 -9.83 1.12 6.22
C GLY A 138 -11.10 0.28 6.18
N LEU A 139 -11.55 -0.18 7.33
CA LEU A 139 -12.68 -1.09 7.42
C LEU A 139 -13.55 -0.73 8.62
N LEU A 140 -14.86 -0.72 8.38
CA LEU A 140 -15.87 -0.65 9.41
C LEU A 140 -16.32 -2.09 9.68
N CYS A 141 -15.93 -2.61 10.84
CA CYS A 141 -16.30 -3.95 11.30
C CYS A 141 -17.44 -3.85 12.32
N LEU A 142 -18.59 -4.42 11.98
CA LEU A 142 -19.68 -4.64 12.92
C LEU A 142 -19.56 -6.06 13.47
N GLY A 143 -19.45 -6.19 14.78
CA GLY A 143 -19.25 -7.46 15.44
C GLY A 143 -19.46 -7.37 16.93
N TYR A 144 -19.39 -8.52 17.59
CA TYR A 144 -19.39 -8.60 19.05
C TYR A 144 -18.07 -9.23 19.53
N ILE A 145 -17.66 -8.89 20.76
CA ILE A 145 -16.42 -9.38 21.35
C ILE A 145 -16.75 -10.52 22.32
N PRO A 146 -16.72 -11.80 21.89
CA PRO A 146 -16.81 -12.92 22.82
C PRO A 146 -15.49 -13.06 23.62
N LEU A 147 -15.62 -13.54 24.85
CA LEU A 147 -14.49 -13.91 25.68
C LEU A 147 -14.12 -15.37 25.41
N LYS A 148 -12.94 -15.61 24.84
CA LYS A 148 -12.38 -16.96 24.79
C LYS A 148 -11.75 -17.25 26.15
N LYS A 149 -12.22 -18.32 26.82
CA LYS A 149 -11.45 -18.89 27.91
C LYS A 149 -10.13 -19.36 27.30
N LEU A 150 -9.01 -18.76 27.69
CA LEU A 150 -7.75 -19.45 27.46
C LEU A 150 -7.81 -20.74 28.26
N PRO A 151 -7.35 -21.87 27.71
CA PRO A 151 -7.01 -22.99 28.57
C PRO A 151 -6.04 -22.44 29.61
N LYS A 152 -6.32 -22.68 30.90
CA LYS A 152 -5.37 -22.36 31.97
C LYS A 152 -4.11 -23.14 31.62
N LEU A 153 -3.12 -22.46 31.07
CA LEU A 153 -1.84 -23.06 30.72
C LEU A 153 -1.14 -23.33 32.05
N GLY A 154 -1.44 -24.48 32.65
CA GLY A 154 -0.70 -25.02 33.78
C GLY A 154 0.66 -25.41 33.26
N ILE A 155 1.65 -24.52 33.42
CA ILE A 155 3.04 -24.87 33.13
C ILE A 155 3.81 -24.80 34.44
N PHE A 156 4.10 -25.99 34.96
CA PHE A 156 5.28 -26.23 35.77
C PHE A 156 6.51 -25.86 34.93
N ALA A 157 7.08 -24.69 35.21
CA ALA A 157 8.44 -24.36 34.83
C ALA A 157 9.18 -24.08 36.14
N GLU A 158 10.05 -25.01 36.53
CA GLU A 158 10.90 -24.89 37.70
C GLU A 158 11.69 -23.57 37.68
N GLY A 159 11.69 -22.86 38.81
CA GLY A 159 12.77 -21.91 39.12
C GLY A 159 12.46 -20.41 39.09
N ARG A 160 11.22 -19.94 38.88
CA ARG A 160 10.87 -18.53 39.20
C ARG A 160 9.55 -18.43 39.97
N PRO A 161 9.50 -17.76 41.13
CA PRO A 161 8.24 -17.48 41.79
C PRO A 161 7.49 -16.46 40.91
N ARG A 162 6.37 -16.88 40.31
CA ARG A 162 5.51 -15.98 39.54
C ARG A 162 4.11 -15.93 40.13
N GLN A 163 3.72 -14.70 40.39
CA GLN A 163 2.41 -14.24 40.81
C GLN A 163 1.31 -14.85 39.93
N ARG A 164 0.37 -15.58 40.56
CA ARG A 164 -0.81 -16.15 39.90
C ARG A 164 -1.67 -15.00 39.34
N LEU A 165 -1.62 -14.73 38.04
CA LEU A 165 -2.64 -13.92 37.39
C LEU A 165 -3.91 -14.76 37.24
N VAL A 166 -4.83 -14.59 38.17
CA VAL A 166 -6.15 -15.24 38.17
C VAL A 166 -6.99 -14.69 37.01
N GLY A 167 -7.52 -15.58 36.17
CA GLY A 167 -8.69 -15.27 35.32
C GLY A 167 -8.46 -14.51 34.01
N VAL A 168 -7.24 -14.45 33.47
CA VAL A 168 -6.99 -13.77 32.19
C VAL A 168 -7.67 -14.50 31.02
N ARG A 169 -8.57 -13.82 30.32
CA ARG A 169 -9.28 -14.30 29.12
C ARG A 169 -8.78 -13.54 27.89
N SER A 170 -8.74 -14.19 26.73
CA SER A 170 -8.40 -13.52 25.47
C SER A 170 -9.69 -13.09 24.81
N SER A 171 -9.76 -11.81 24.47
CA SER A 171 -10.82 -11.26 23.65
C SER A 171 -10.46 -11.41 22.18
N TYR A 172 -11.48 -11.65 21.37
CA TYR A 172 -11.40 -11.53 19.92
C TYR A 172 -12.71 -10.92 19.43
N LEU A 173 -12.71 -10.29 18.26
CA LEU A 173 -13.92 -9.73 17.66
C LEU A 173 -14.48 -10.72 16.65
N ARG A 174 -15.76 -11.09 16.78
CA ARG A 174 -16.46 -11.88 15.77
C ARG A 174 -17.23 -10.92 14.86
N ALA A 175 -16.83 -10.83 13.61
CA ALA A 175 -17.42 -9.95 12.61
C ALA A 175 -18.74 -10.55 12.10
N VAL A 176 -19.82 -9.78 12.26
CA VAL A 176 -21.15 -10.05 11.70
C VAL A 176 -21.30 -9.34 10.35
N GLY A 177 -20.66 -8.18 10.19
CA GLY A 177 -20.62 -7.42 8.95
C GLY A 177 -19.28 -6.73 8.76
N LEU A 178 -18.75 -6.79 7.55
CA LEU A 178 -17.58 -6.04 7.13
C LEU A 178 -17.95 -5.16 5.95
N THR A 179 -17.75 -3.87 6.12
CA THR A 179 -17.84 -2.87 5.06
C THR A 179 -16.50 -2.17 4.97
N ALA A 180 -15.86 -2.25 3.80
CA ALA A 180 -14.65 -1.47 3.55
C ALA A 180 -15.02 0.01 3.50
N GLU A 181 -14.21 0.85 4.13
CA GLU A 181 -14.45 2.29 4.12
C GLU A 181 -14.10 2.87 2.74
N GLU A 182 -15.08 3.56 2.14
CA GLU A 182 -14.91 4.23 0.85
C GLU A 182 -14.00 5.45 1.02
N GLY A 183 -12.69 5.25 0.94
CA GLY A 183 -11.75 6.37 0.98
C GLY A 183 -10.28 6.01 1.00
N VAL A 184 -9.90 4.83 1.49
CA VAL A 184 -8.50 4.60 1.86
C VAL A 184 -7.77 3.57 0.98
N THR A 185 -8.45 2.61 0.33
CA THR A 185 -7.74 1.56 -0.44
C THR A 185 -8.46 1.05 -1.68
N GLY A 186 -7.83 1.31 -2.83
CA GLY A 186 -7.22 0.27 -3.69
C GLY A 186 -8.10 -0.74 -4.45
N GLY A 187 -9.33 -1.02 -4.02
CA GLY A 187 -10.29 -1.71 -4.86
C GLY A 187 -10.88 -0.71 -5.84
N LEU A 188 -10.53 -0.80 -7.14
CA LEU A 188 -11.20 -0.01 -8.18
C LEU A 188 -12.68 -0.41 -8.20
N ARG A 189 -13.51 0.30 -7.42
CA ARG A 189 -14.96 0.29 -7.60
C ARG A 189 -15.21 0.58 -9.08
N PRO A 190 -16.04 -0.22 -9.77
CA PRO A 190 -16.42 0.11 -11.14
C PRO A 190 -17.01 1.52 -11.17
N PHE A 191 -16.50 2.34 -12.08
CA PHE A 191 -16.95 3.72 -12.22
C PHE A 191 -18.42 3.76 -12.59
N THR A 192 -19.19 4.66 -11.98
CA THR A 192 -20.57 4.88 -12.41
C THR A 192 -20.57 5.64 -13.74
N ALA A 193 -21.62 5.45 -14.55
CA ALA A 193 -21.73 6.15 -15.83
C ALA A 193 -21.71 7.69 -15.67
N GLU A 194 -22.25 8.19 -14.55
CA GLU A 194 -22.25 9.61 -14.19
C GLU A 194 -20.85 10.13 -13.88
N GLU A 195 -20.07 9.38 -13.08
CA GLU A 195 -18.67 9.72 -12.78
C GLU A 195 -17.80 9.73 -14.04
N GLU A 196 -17.99 8.76 -14.94
CA GLU A 196 -17.25 8.72 -16.20
C GLU A 196 -17.55 9.94 -17.08
N GLU A 197 -18.80 10.37 -17.12
CA GLU A 197 -19.20 11.55 -17.88
C GLU A 197 -18.61 12.82 -17.28
N GLN A 198 -18.58 12.95 -15.94
CA GLN A 198 -17.87 14.04 -15.26
C GLN A 198 -16.37 14.03 -15.60
N PHE A 199 -15.71 12.86 -15.57
CA PHE A 199 -14.29 12.74 -15.93
C PHE A 199 -14.02 13.10 -17.39
N ARG A 200 -14.90 12.72 -18.32
CA ARG A 200 -14.77 13.12 -19.74
C ARG A 200 -14.94 14.63 -19.93
N ARG A 201 -15.92 15.25 -19.26
CA ARG A 201 -16.12 16.70 -19.29
C ARG A 201 -14.91 17.45 -18.74
N LEU A 202 -14.34 16.96 -17.64
CA LEU A 202 -13.10 17.52 -17.09
C LEU A 202 -11.93 17.37 -18.06
N ALA A 203 -11.73 16.18 -18.63
CA ALA A 203 -10.66 15.92 -19.59
C ALA A 203 -10.76 16.78 -20.86
N ALA A 204 -11.96 17.16 -21.28
CA ALA A 204 -12.20 18.03 -22.43
C ALA A 204 -11.83 19.50 -22.18
N SER A 205 -11.73 19.92 -20.91
CA SER A 205 -11.38 21.30 -20.58
C SER A 205 -9.88 21.59 -20.85
N PRO A 206 -9.53 22.68 -21.57
CA PRO A 206 -8.16 22.95 -21.99
C PRO A 206 -7.22 23.37 -20.84
N ASP A 207 -7.78 23.80 -19.71
CA ASP A 207 -7.05 24.33 -18.54
C ASP A 207 -6.92 23.31 -17.40
N ILE A 208 -7.29 22.05 -17.63
CA ILE A 208 -7.29 20.99 -16.60
C ILE A 208 -5.92 20.83 -15.92
N TYR A 209 -4.82 20.98 -16.65
CA TYR A 209 -3.49 20.77 -16.11
C TYR A 209 -3.11 21.83 -15.08
N ASP A 210 -3.34 23.10 -15.39
CA ASP A 210 -3.06 24.20 -14.46
C ASP A 210 -4.03 24.16 -13.27
N ARG A 211 -5.28 23.76 -13.51
CA ARG A 211 -6.31 23.54 -12.48
C ARG A 211 -5.91 22.46 -11.47
N ILE A 212 -5.42 21.31 -11.96
CA ILE A 212 -4.88 20.23 -11.11
C ILE A 212 -3.65 20.70 -10.34
N ALA A 213 -2.74 21.42 -11.01
CA ALA A 213 -1.52 21.92 -10.36
C ALA A 213 -1.83 22.89 -9.21
N MET A 214 -2.83 23.77 -9.36
CA MET A 214 -3.28 24.66 -8.29
C MET A 214 -3.97 23.91 -7.15
N SER A 215 -4.69 22.83 -7.47
CA SER A 215 -5.38 21.98 -6.48
C SER A 215 -4.41 21.15 -5.62
N ILE A 216 -3.15 20.98 -6.04
CA ILE A 216 -2.14 20.25 -5.27
C ILE A 216 -1.59 21.14 -4.15
N ALA A 217 -1.80 20.72 -2.90
CA ALA A 217 -1.34 21.38 -1.68
C ALA A 217 -1.68 22.88 -1.64
N PRO A 218 -2.96 23.26 -1.40
CA PRO A 218 -3.37 24.67 -1.34
C PRO A 218 -2.74 25.44 -0.17
N SER A 219 -2.32 24.74 0.89
CA SER A 219 -1.61 25.34 2.03
C SER A 219 -0.21 25.84 1.65
N VAL A 220 0.44 25.23 0.65
CA VAL A 220 1.79 25.61 0.22
C VAL A 220 1.70 26.66 -0.87
N PHE A 221 2.18 27.86 -0.59
CA PHE A 221 2.23 28.96 -1.55
C PHE A 221 3.42 28.81 -2.51
N GLY A 222 3.22 29.19 -3.78
CA GLY A 222 4.27 29.20 -4.78
C GLY A 222 4.62 27.84 -5.39
N ALA A 223 5.82 27.75 -5.98
CA ALA A 223 6.40 26.57 -6.59
C ALA A 223 5.48 25.82 -7.59
N VAL A 224 4.91 26.56 -8.53
CA VAL A 224 3.99 26.03 -9.54
C VAL A 224 4.65 24.90 -10.36
N ASP A 225 5.94 25.00 -10.65
CA ASP A 225 6.67 23.97 -11.39
C ASP A 225 6.79 22.64 -10.63
N MET A 226 7.01 22.70 -9.31
CA MET A 226 7.02 21.50 -8.47
C MET A 226 5.64 20.84 -8.46
N LYS A 227 4.57 21.64 -8.29
CA LYS A 227 3.18 21.14 -8.32
C LYS A 227 2.80 20.51 -9.66
N LYS A 228 3.24 21.14 -10.76
CA LYS A 228 3.09 20.62 -12.14
C LYS A 228 3.80 19.27 -12.32
N ALA A 229 5.01 19.15 -11.81
CA ALA A 229 5.75 17.89 -11.85
C ALA A 229 5.04 16.77 -11.07
N ILE A 230 4.52 17.08 -9.89
CA ILE A 230 3.76 16.13 -9.06
C ILE A 230 2.46 15.71 -9.75
N ALA A 231 1.77 16.62 -10.43
CA ALA A 231 0.62 16.27 -11.26
C ALA A 231 0.99 15.20 -12.31
N CYS A 232 2.14 15.37 -12.99
CA CYS A 232 2.63 14.38 -13.94
C CYS A 232 2.97 13.02 -13.28
N LEU A 233 3.52 13.03 -12.06
CA LEU A 233 3.82 11.82 -11.28
C LEU A 233 2.55 11.01 -10.98
N LEU A 234 1.46 11.67 -10.59
CA LEU A 234 0.20 11.01 -10.24
C LEU A 234 -0.44 10.28 -11.43
N PHE A 235 -0.30 10.79 -12.65
CA PHE A 235 -0.81 10.12 -13.85
C PHE A 235 0.16 9.08 -14.42
N GLY A 236 1.47 9.31 -14.29
CA GLY A 236 2.54 8.44 -14.82
C GLY A 236 2.52 8.29 -16.35
N GLY A 237 3.51 7.59 -16.91
CA GLY A 237 3.60 7.27 -18.34
C GLY A 237 3.07 5.88 -18.68
N SER A 238 3.24 5.45 -19.93
CA SER A 238 2.78 4.14 -20.39
C SER A 238 3.86 3.06 -20.24
N ARG A 239 3.52 1.92 -19.63
CA ARG A 239 4.40 0.75 -19.61
C ARG A 239 4.31 0.04 -20.96
N LYS A 240 5.44 -0.09 -21.67
CA LYS A 240 5.48 -0.73 -22.99
C LYS A 240 6.25 -2.03 -22.90
N ARG A 241 5.64 -3.12 -23.38
CA ARG A 241 6.31 -4.40 -23.61
C ARG A 241 6.64 -4.47 -25.09
N LEU A 242 7.93 -4.55 -25.43
CA LEU A 242 8.37 -4.79 -26.79
C LEU A 242 8.24 -6.30 -27.10
N PRO A 243 8.12 -6.68 -28.39
CA PRO A 243 8.09 -8.08 -28.79
C PRO A 243 9.34 -8.86 -28.33
N ASP A 244 10.46 -8.16 -28.12
CA ASP A 244 11.74 -8.74 -27.67
C ASP A 244 11.77 -9.09 -26.15
N GLY A 245 10.63 -9.01 -25.45
CA GLY A 245 10.54 -9.26 -24.02
C GLY A 245 11.07 -8.11 -23.14
N LEU A 246 11.73 -7.12 -23.73
CA LEU A 246 12.16 -5.91 -23.03
C LEU A 246 10.96 -5.06 -22.61
N THR A 247 10.83 -4.79 -21.31
CA THR A 247 9.80 -3.89 -20.79
C THR A 247 10.40 -2.51 -20.52
N ARG A 248 9.85 -1.47 -21.18
CA ARG A 248 10.21 -0.08 -20.88
C ARG A 248 9.38 0.42 -19.71
N ARG A 249 10.05 1.06 -18.76
CA ARG A 249 9.44 1.68 -17.59
C ARG A 249 8.54 2.86 -18.00
N GLY A 250 7.35 2.93 -17.40
CA GLY A 250 6.39 4.02 -17.59
C GLY A 250 6.38 5.05 -16.45
N ASP A 251 6.87 4.70 -15.26
CA ASP A 251 6.77 5.56 -14.09
C ASP A 251 7.85 6.64 -14.06
N ILE A 252 7.50 7.79 -13.48
CA ILE A 252 8.33 8.98 -13.38
C ILE A 252 8.92 9.04 -11.97
N ASN A 253 10.19 9.46 -11.86
CA ASN A 253 10.84 9.71 -10.57
C ASN A 253 11.18 11.19 -10.41
N ILE A 254 10.81 11.78 -9.27
CA ILE A 254 11.10 13.18 -8.94
C ILE A 254 12.00 13.23 -7.71
N LEU A 255 13.01 14.09 -7.74
CA LEU A 255 13.85 14.41 -6.60
C LEU A 255 13.67 15.88 -6.22
N LEU A 256 13.36 16.13 -4.95
CA LEU A 256 13.26 17.47 -4.39
C LEU A 256 14.46 17.69 -3.44
N LEU A 257 15.29 18.68 -3.74
CA LEU A 257 16.46 19.07 -2.95
C LEU A 257 16.32 20.50 -2.45
N GLY A 258 16.97 20.81 -1.34
CA GLY A 258 17.14 22.17 -0.84
C GLY A 258 16.78 22.32 0.62
N ASP A 259 16.70 23.58 1.05
CA ASP A 259 16.75 23.93 2.48
C ASP A 259 15.51 23.49 3.27
N PRO A 260 15.68 23.21 4.58
CA PRO A 260 14.57 22.99 5.49
C PRO A 260 13.70 24.26 5.56
N GLY A 261 12.38 24.10 5.67
CA GLY A 261 11.42 25.22 5.69
C GLY A 261 10.62 25.41 4.39
N THR A 262 11.03 24.76 3.30
CA THR A 262 10.38 24.84 1.98
C THR A 262 9.11 23.96 1.82
N ALA A 263 8.47 23.56 2.92
CA ALA A 263 7.24 22.73 2.99
C ALA A 263 7.27 21.37 2.23
N LYS A 264 8.44 20.86 1.85
CA LYS A 264 8.59 19.58 1.10
C LYS A 264 7.91 18.39 1.78
N SER A 265 8.08 18.22 3.09
CA SER A 265 7.46 17.11 3.83
C SER A 265 5.93 17.21 3.87
N GLN A 266 5.36 18.42 3.91
CA GLN A 266 3.91 18.60 3.82
C GLN A 266 3.39 18.20 2.43
N LEU A 267 4.14 18.56 1.40
CA LEU A 267 3.82 18.20 0.03
C LEU A 267 3.91 16.68 -0.22
N LEU A 268 4.89 15.98 0.35
CA LEU A 268 4.97 14.51 0.29
C LEU A 268 3.78 13.83 0.98
N LYS A 269 3.39 14.30 2.17
CA LYS A 269 2.18 13.83 2.88
C LYS A 269 0.90 14.10 2.10
N PHE A 270 0.83 15.20 1.38
CA PHE A 270 -0.31 15.49 0.51
C PHE A 270 -0.36 14.53 -0.68
N VAL A 271 0.78 14.23 -1.31
CA VAL A 271 0.86 13.26 -2.43
C VAL A 271 0.45 11.87 -2.00
N GLU A 272 0.85 11.43 -0.80
CA GLU A 272 0.40 10.16 -0.21
C GLU A 272 -1.13 10.06 -0.16
N LYS A 273 -1.81 11.12 0.31
CA LYS A 273 -3.27 11.17 0.43
C LYS A 273 -3.99 11.18 -0.92
N VAL A 274 -3.38 11.84 -1.92
CA VAL A 274 -3.97 12.03 -3.25
C VAL A 274 -3.74 10.82 -4.16
N ALA A 275 -2.61 10.13 -4.02
CA ALA A 275 -2.29 8.98 -4.83
C ALA A 275 -3.33 7.85 -4.59
N PRO A 276 -3.70 7.08 -5.64
CA PRO A 276 -4.64 5.98 -5.49
C PRO A 276 -4.11 4.90 -4.52
N ILE A 277 -2.80 4.65 -4.58
CA ILE A 277 -2.02 3.86 -3.65
C ILE A 277 -0.77 4.69 -3.34
N GLY A 278 -0.64 5.14 -2.10
CA GLY A 278 0.46 5.98 -1.63
C GLY A 278 1.04 5.39 -0.35
N VAL A 279 2.36 5.26 -0.27
CA VAL A 279 3.03 4.85 0.97
C VAL A 279 4.08 5.90 1.32
N TYR A 280 3.93 6.52 2.49
CA TYR A 280 4.92 7.44 3.03
C TYR A 280 5.91 6.72 3.93
N THR A 281 7.19 7.01 3.73
CA THR A 281 8.30 6.40 4.47
C THR A 281 9.35 7.46 4.79
N SER A 282 9.98 7.36 5.96
CA SER A 282 11.08 8.25 6.37
C SER A 282 12.39 7.49 6.30
N GLY A 283 13.43 8.09 5.73
CA GLY A 283 14.72 7.46 5.48
C GLY A 283 15.41 6.87 6.71
N LYS A 284 15.13 7.40 7.91
CA LYS A 284 15.66 6.84 9.18
C LYS A 284 14.93 5.61 9.69
N GLY A 285 13.62 5.53 9.48
CA GLY A 285 12.77 4.45 9.97
C GLY A 285 12.56 3.32 8.96
N SER A 286 13.01 3.52 7.73
CA SER A 286 12.76 2.62 6.60
C SER A 286 14.02 1.83 6.31
N SER A 287 14.26 0.80 7.09
CA SER A 287 15.34 -0.17 6.83
C SER A 287 15.11 -0.88 5.49
N ALA A 288 16.13 -1.56 4.95
CA ALA A 288 16.01 -2.38 3.74
C ALA A 288 14.87 -3.38 3.86
N ALA A 289 14.63 -3.90 5.06
CA ALA A 289 13.51 -4.80 5.33
C ALA A 289 12.13 -4.11 5.29
N GLY A 290 12.09 -2.81 5.62
CA GLY A 290 10.88 -1.99 5.54
C GLY A 290 10.62 -1.40 4.15
N LEU A 291 11.64 -1.23 3.30
CA LEU A 291 11.49 -0.71 1.93
C LEU A 291 11.34 -1.82 0.89
N THR A 292 12.18 -2.85 0.98
CA THR A 292 12.20 -3.99 0.06
C THR A 292 11.58 -5.23 0.67
N ALA A 293 11.50 -6.34 -0.07
CA ALA A 293 11.04 -7.60 0.50
C ALA A 293 12.11 -8.19 1.42
N SER A 294 11.75 -8.50 2.67
CA SER A 294 12.62 -9.19 3.63
C SER A 294 12.17 -10.61 3.88
N VAL A 295 13.11 -11.47 4.26
CA VAL A 295 12.82 -12.84 4.68
C VAL A 295 12.98 -12.89 6.19
N ILE A 296 11.89 -13.10 6.91
CA ILE A 296 11.85 -13.20 8.36
C ILE A 296 11.56 -14.64 8.74
N ARG A 297 12.22 -15.14 9.78
CA ARG A 297 11.92 -16.47 10.33
C ARG A 297 10.78 -16.35 11.33
N ASP A 298 9.65 -17.01 11.05
CA ASP A 298 8.52 -17.02 11.97
C ASP A 298 8.91 -17.80 13.25
N PRO A 299 8.82 -17.20 14.45
CA PRO A 299 9.21 -17.85 15.69
C PRO A 299 8.34 -19.07 16.05
N GLY A 300 7.10 -19.12 15.56
CA GLY A 300 6.19 -20.24 15.83
C GLY A 300 6.49 -21.46 14.98
N SER A 301 6.54 -21.29 13.66
CA SER A 301 6.77 -22.40 12.71
C SER A 301 8.23 -22.66 12.38
N ARG A 302 9.16 -21.77 12.78
CA ARG A 302 10.58 -21.75 12.38
C ARG A 302 10.82 -21.71 10.86
N ASN A 303 9.76 -21.50 10.06
CA ASN A 303 9.83 -21.38 8.62
C ASN A 303 10.19 -19.95 8.22
N PHE A 304 10.80 -19.84 7.04
CA PHE A 304 11.08 -18.55 6.44
C PHE A 304 9.81 -18.03 5.76
N VAL A 305 9.38 -16.84 6.17
CA VAL A 305 8.25 -16.10 5.60
C VAL A 305 8.81 -14.85 4.95
N MET A 306 8.31 -14.53 3.77
CA MET A 306 8.67 -13.29 3.08
C MET A 306 7.69 -12.19 3.52
N GLU A 307 8.22 -11.10 4.07
CA GLU A 307 7.47 -9.89 4.39
C GLU A 307 7.77 -8.84 3.31
N GLY A 308 6.72 -8.32 2.68
CA GLY A 308 6.86 -7.28 1.67
C GLY A 308 7.01 -5.91 2.32
N GLY A 309 8.10 -5.20 2.01
CA GLY A 309 8.26 -3.80 2.41
C GLY A 309 7.38 -2.83 1.63
N ALA A 310 7.52 -1.54 1.92
CA ALA A 310 6.74 -0.43 1.38
C ALA A 310 6.67 -0.42 -0.16
N MET A 311 7.74 -0.79 -0.86
CA MET A 311 7.73 -0.85 -2.33
C MET A 311 6.83 -1.96 -2.88
N VAL A 312 6.72 -3.08 -2.15
CA VAL A 312 5.85 -4.21 -2.55
C VAL A 312 4.39 -3.85 -2.31
N LEU A 313 4.11 -3.13 -1.22
CA LEU A 313 2.77 -2.65 -0.91
C LEU A 313 2.29 -1.57 -1.90
N ALA A 314 3.22 -0.82 -2.48
CA ALA A 314 2.94 0.27 -3.40
C ALA A 314 2.99 -0.13 -4.89
N ASP A 315 2.72 -1.40 -5.25
CA ASP A 315 2.71 -1.81 -6.65
C ASP A 315 1.69 -1.00 -7.48
N GLY A 316 2.16 -0.39 -8.58
CA GLY A 316 1.38 0.54 -9.40
C GLY A 316 1.03 1.89 -8.73
N GLY A 317 1.50 2.13 -7.51
CA GLY A 317 1.26 3.34 -6.72
C GLY A 317 2.42 4.35 -6.75
N VAL A 318 2.51 5.14 -5.68
CA VAL A 318 3.59 6.11 -5.44
C VAL A 318 4.18 5.87 -4.05
N VAL A 319 5.51 5.81 -3.96
CA VAL A 319 6.23 5.78 -2.68
C VAL A 319 6.85 7.15 -2.44
N CYS A 320 6.54 7.75 -1.30
CA CYS A 320 7.14 8.99 -0.85
C CYS A 320 8.23 8.66 0.17
N ILE A 321 9.46 9.11 -0.08
CA ILE A 321 10.60 8.95 0.83
C ILE A 321 11.05 10.35 1.25
N ASP A 322 10.95 10.65 2.54
CA ASP A 322 11.55 11.85 3.13
C ASP A 322 12.92 11.50 3.74
N GLU A 323 13.81 12.49 3.90
CA GLU A 323 15.13 12.31 4.50
C GLU A 323 16.00 11.22 3.82
N PHE A 324 16.06 11.25 2.49
CA PHE A 324 16.83 10.27 1.70
C PHE A 324 18.34 10.29 2.04
N ASP A 325 18.86 11.43 2.49
CA ASP A 325 20.24 11.60 2.91
C ASP A 325 20.60 10.77 4.16
N LYS A 326 19.64 10.63 5.08
CA LYS A 326 19.78 9.96 6.38
C LYS A 326 19.59 8.43 6.33
N MET A 327 19.30 7.87 5.16
CA MET A 327 19.23 6.42 4.96
C MET A 327 20.61 5.76 5.10
N ARG A 328 20.62 4.52 5.61
CA ARG A 328 21.83 3.69 5.63
C ARG A 328 22.25 3.33 4.21
N GLU A 329 23.55 3.10 4.01
CA GLU A 329 24.10 2.76 2.70
C GLU A 329 23.58 1.41 2.20
N ASP A 330 23.40 0.42 3.08
CA ASP A 330 22.84 -0.89 2.74
C ASP A 330 21.42 -0.79 2.15
N ASP A 331 20.57 0.04 2.77
CA ASP A 331 19.19 0.30 2.34
C ASP A 331 19.17 1.03 0.99
N ARG A 332 20.16 1.91 0.77
CA ARG A 332 20.34 2.61 -0.51
C ARG A 332 20.67 1.62 -1.63
N VAL A 333 21.54 0.63 -1.38
CA VAL A 333 21.91 -0.40 -2.36
C VAL A 333 20.72 -1.26 -2.77
N ALA A 334 19.84 -1.62 -1.83
CA ALA A 334 18.64 -2.40 -2.12
C ALA A 334 17.67 -1.65 -3.06
N ILE A 335 17.47 -0.35 -2.83
CA ILE A 335 16.72 0.50 -3.76
C ILE A 335 17.44 0.62 -5.11
N HIS A 336 18.77 0.73 -5.09
CA HIS A 336 19.57 0.81 -6.30
C HIS A 336 19.44 -0.44 -7.18
N GLU A 337 19.37 -1.63 -6.58
CA GLU A 337 19.21 -2.90 -7.28
C GLU A 337 17.78 -3.06 -7.83
N ALA A 338 16.76 -2.73 -7.04
CA ALA A 338 15.36 -2.69 -7.47
C ALA A 338 15.12 -1.71 -8.64
N TRP A 339 15.99 -0.70 -8.82
CA TRP A 339 15.93 0.29 -9.88
C TRP A 339 16.97 0.11 -11.01
N SER A 340 17.65 -1.07 -11.08
CA SER A 340 18.68 -1.52 -12.07
C SER A 340 20.16 -1.19 -11.74
N SER A 341 21.10 -2.03 -12.18
CA SER A 341 22.56 -2.09 -11.91
C SER A 341 23.38 -0.77 -11.84
N LYS A 342 24.35 -0.78 -10.90
CA LYS A 342 25.44 0.18 -10.55
C LYS A 342 25.72 1.34 -11.55
N LEU A 343 25.26 2.57 -11.21
CA LEU A 343 25.95 3.88 -11.30
C LEU A 343 24.97 5.05 -10.98
N PHE A 344 25.47 6.07 -10.26
CA PHE A 344 24.89 7.37 -9.80
C PHE A 344 23.36 7.51 -9.66
N LEU A 345 22.89 7.66 -8.40
CA LEU A 345 21.49 7.87 -8.01
C LEU A 345 20.82 9.06 -8.74
N LEU A 346 21.56 10.17 -8.90
CA LEU A 346 21.04 11.42 -9.48
C LEU A 346 20.62 11.26 -10.94
N LEU A 347 21.33 10.43 -11.71
CA LEU A 347 21.02 10.19 -13.13
C LEU A 347 19.82 9.26 -13.34
N ARG A 348 19.12 8.85 -12.27
CA ARG A 348 17.94 7.98 -12.34
C ARG A 348 16.62 8.70 -12.09
N PHE A 349 16.70 9.93 -11.59
CA PHE A 349 15.56 10.81 -11.47
C PHE A 349 15.29 11.49 -12.80
N ASP A 350 14.03 11.55 -13.17
CA ASP A 350 13.59 12.14 -14.42
C ASP A 350 13.50 13.68 -14.26
N MET A 351 13.14 14.16 -13.07
CA MET A 351 13.16 15.57 -12.70
C MET A 351 13.90 15.79 -11.37
N ILE A 352 14.74 16.82 -11.33
CA ILE A 352 15.45 17.26 -10.13
C ILE A 352 15.09 18.73 -9.90
N PHE A 353 14.47 19.02 -8.77
CA PHE A 353 14.17 20.39 -8.35
C PHE A 353 15.10 20.78 -7.21
N ILE A 354 15.83 21.87 -7.39
CA ILE A 354 16.61 22.51 -6.34
C ILE A 354 15.81 23.71 -5.87
N VAL A 355 15.32 23.66 -4.64
CA VAL A 355 14.60 24.75 -4.01
C VAL A 355 15.59 25.53 -3.16
N LYS A 356 15.87 26.77 -3.55
CA LYS A 356 16.65 27.71 -2.76
C LYS A 356 15.69 28.68 -2.07
N ASP A 357 15.93 28.96 -0.81
CA ASP A 357 15.22 30.01 -0.09
C ASP A 357 15.96 31.34 -0.27
N GLU A 358 15.47 32.19 -1.17
CA GLU A 358 16.00 33.53 -1.40
C GLU A 358 15.15 34.54 -0.63
N HIS A 359 15.79 35.33 0.24
CA HIS A 359 15.13 36.34 1.05
C HIS A 359 14.70 37.52 0.17
N ASP A 360 13.40 37.67 -0.06
CA ASP A 360 12.80 38.78 -0.80
C ASP A 360 11.60 39.31 -0.03
N GLN A 361 11.64 40.57 0.38
CA GLN A 361 10.61 41.22 1.19
C GLN A 361 9.22 41.10 0.57
N ASN A 362 9.09 41.20 -0.76
CA ASN A 362 7.78 41.13 -1.42
C ASN A 362 7.21 39.70 -1.36
N ARG A 363 8.07 38.70 -1.55
CA ARG A 363 7.71 37.29 -1.42
C ARG A 363 7.37 36.95 0.02
N ASP A 364 8.17 37.43 0.98
CA ASP A 364 7.98 37.19 2.40
C ASP A 364 6.67 37.79 2.92
N ILE A 365 6.31 39.01 2.49
CA ILE A 365 5.01 39.62 2.82
C ILE A 365 3.86 38.76 2.26
N THR A 366 3.99 38.27 1.03
CA THR A 366 2.96 37.44 0.40
C THR A 366 2.84 36.07 1.07
N LEU A 367 3.98 35.45 1.40
CA LEU A 367 4.08 34.20 2.14
C LEU A 367 3.49 34.34 3.54
N ALA A 368 3.85 35.40 4.26
CA ALA A 368 3.33 35.69 5.60
C ALA A 368 1.81 35.90 5.57
N LYS A 369 1.31 36.71 4.62
CA LYS A 369 -0.14 36.89 4.42
C LYS A 369 -0.84 35.56 4.15
N HIS A 370 -0.28 34.72 3.28
CA HIS A 370 -0.83 33.40 2.97
C HIS A 370 -0.83 32.47 4.19
N ILE A 371 0.28 32.35 4.91
CA ILE A 371 0.40 31.50 6.11
C ILE A 371 -0.57 31.95 7.20
N ILE A 372 -0.66 33.25 7.44
CA ILE A 372 -1.62 33.85 8.39
C ILE A 372 -3.04 33.55 7.93
N SER A 373 -3.36 33.69 6.64
CA SER A 373 -4.70 33.36 6.13
C SER A 373 -5.08 31.88 6.31
N VAL A 374 -4.11 30.98 6.19
CA VAL A 374 -4.31 29.54 6.41
C VAL A 374 -4.54 29.24 7.89
N HIS A 375 -3.83 29.93 8.79
CA HIS A 375 -4.01 29.75 10.24
C HIS A 375 -5.26 30.44 10.79
N MET A 376 -5.61 31.64 10.29
CA MET A 376 -6.80 32.39 10.70
C MET A 376 -8.09 31.79 10.14
N GLY A 377 -8.04 31.19 8.94
CA GLY A 377 -9.17 30.53 8.29
C GLY A 377 -9.42 29.09 8.77
N GLY A 378 -8.94 28.72 9.96
CA GLY A 378 -9.04 27.37 10.53
C GLY A 378 -10.47 26.83 10.73
N ASP A 379 -11.51 27.63 10.47
CA ASP A 379 -12.92 27.25 10.66
C ASP A 379 -13.87 27.59 9.49
N SER A 380 -13.37 27.98 8.31
CA SER A 380 -14.22 28.04 7.10
C SER A 380 -14.09 26.78 6.26
N VAL A 381 -14.82 25.76 6.69
CA VAL A 381 -15.24 24.59 5.90
C VAL A 381 -16.02 25.00 4.64
N GLU A 382 -16.38 26.28 4.50
CA GLU A 382 -17.00 26.89 3.32
C GLU A 382 -16.07 27.90 2.65
N ARG A 383 -14.85 27.50 2.29
CA ARG A 383 -14.35 28.02 1.00
C ARG A 383 -15.27 27.41 -0.04
N GLU A 384 -16.31 28.16 -0.43
CA GLU A 384 -16.92 27.99 -1.75
C GLU A 384 -15.79 27.60 -2.68
N THR A 385 -15.86 26.38 -3.20
CA THR A 385 -14.89 25.81 -4.12
C THR A 385 -14.42 26.92 -5.03
N ALA A 386 -13.25 27.52 -4.73
CA ALA A 386 -12.73 28.61 -5.55
C ALA A 386 -12.75 28.02 -6.95
N ALA A 387 -13.39 28.67 -7.91
CA ALA A 387 -14.00 28.05 -9.10
C ALA A 387 -13.09 27.13 -9.97
N GLY A 388 -11.82 26.97 -9.60
CA GLY A 388 -10.85 26.00 -10.10
C GLY A 388 -10.43 24.85 -9.16
N GLU A 389 -10.74 24.77 -7.87
CA GLU A 389 -10.19 23.69 -7.02
C GLU A 389 -10.95 22.37 -7.18
N LEU A 390 -10.22 21.27 -7.36
CA LEU A 390 -10.79 19.93 -7.45
C LEU A 390 -10.70 19.25 -6.09
N PRO A 391 -11.81 18.64 -5.60
CA PRO A 391 -11.77 17.91 -4.35
C PRO A 391 -10.83 16.71 -4.43
N LEU A 392 -10.13 16.43 -3.32
CA LEU A 392 -9.08 15.38 -3.25
C LEU A 392 -9.61 14.01 -3.67
N ALA A 393 -10.84 13.67 -3.27
CA ALA A 393 -11.50 12.42 -3.63
C ALA A 393 -11.70 12.29 -5.15
N LEU A 394 -12.13 13.37 -5.80
CA LEU A 394 -12.30 13.40 -7.26
C LEU A 394 -10.95 13.28 -7.97
N LEU A 395 -9.91 13.97 -7.48
CA LEU A 395 -8.57 13.90 -8.07
C LEU A 395 -7.99 12.49 -7.97
N ARG A 396 -8.14 11.83 -6.81
CA ARG A 396 -7.72 10.44 -6.60
C ARG A 396 -8.42 9.50 -7.58
N ARG A 397 -9.75 9.58 -7.69
CA ARG A 397 -10.54 8.74 -8.62
C ARG A 397 -10.23 9.04 -10.09
N TYR A 398 -10.06 10.31 -10.45
CA TYR A 398 -9.68 10.73 -11.79
C TYR A 398 -8.30 10.19 -12.19
N SER A 399 -7.31 10.26 -11.29
CA SER A 399 -5.97 9.70 -11.55
C SER A 399 -6.01 8.20 -11.81
N ALA A 400 -6.82 7.45 -11.05
CA ALA A 400 -7.04 6.02 -11.24
C ALA A 400 -7.74 5.70 -12.58
N TYR A 401 -8.78 6.48 -12.92
CA TYR A 401 -9.50 6.36 -14.20
C TYR A 401 -8.57 6.56 -15.40
N CYS A 402 -7.76 7.63 -15.38
CA CYS A 402 -6.82 7.94 -16.46
C CYS A 402 -5.71 6.89 -16.59
N ARG A 403 -5.20 6.34 -15.47
CA ARG A 403 -4.18 5.27 -15.49
C ARG A 403 -4.73 3.96 -16.06
N ALA A 404 -5.99 3.61 -15.76
CA ALA A 404 -6.61 2.36 -16.21
C ALA A 404 -7.00 2.38 -17.70
N ARG A 405 -7.53 3.50 -18.21
CA ARG A 405 -8.11 3.55 -19.58
C ARG A 405 -7.18 4.12 -20.66
N CYS A 406 -6.20 4.94 -20.29
CA CYS A 406 -5.40 5.68 -21.28
C CYS A 406 -3.95 5.15 -21.41
N GLY A 407 -3.63 4.65 -22.60
CA GLY A 407 -2.27 4.25 -23.01
C GLY A 407 -1.73 5.12 -24.15
N PRO A 408 -1.37 6.40 -23.90
CA PRO A 408 -1.00 7.33 -24.96
C PRO A 408 0.29 6.89 -25.68
N ARG A 409 0.35 7.18 -26.99
CA ARG A 409 1.54 6.95 -27.81
C ARG A 409 2.02 8.23 -28.49
N LEU A 410 3.32 8.28 -28.77
CA LEU A 410 3.92 9.40 -29.49
C LEU A 410 3.56 9.33 -30.97
N SER A 411 3.23 10.50 -31.53
CA SER A 411 3.12 10.68 -32.99
C SER A 411 4.52 10.85 -33.62
N ALA A 412 4.67 10.46 -34.89
CA ALA A 412 5.93 10.60 -35.61
C ALA A 412 6.45 12.05 -35.64
N SER A 413 5.55 13.03 -35.81
CA SER A 413 5.90 14.46 -35.77
C SER A 413 6.38 14.96 -34.40
N ALA A 414 5.92 14.34 -33.30
CA ALA A 414 6.39 14.65 -31.96
C ALA A 414 7.74 14.01 -31.69
N ALA A 415 7.95 12.77 -32.15
CA ALA A 415 9.23 12.07 -32.03
C ALA A 415 10.38 12.85 -32.68
N GLU A 416 10.15 13.39 -33.88
CA GLU A 416 11.16 14.16 -34.61
C GLU A 416 11.55 15.45 -33.87
N ARG A 417 10.57 16.16 -33.28
CA ARG A 417 10.83 17.36 -32.49
C ARG A 417 11.59 17.05 -31.19
N LEU A 418 11.26 15.95 -30.52
CA LEU A 418 11.99 15.51 -29.33
C LEU A 418 13.44 15.14 -29.68
N ARG A 419 13.65 14.45 -30.80
CA ARG A 419 14.99 14.13 -31.31
C ARG A 419 15.80 15.39 -31.58
N ALA A 420 15.25 16.33 -32.35
CA ALA A 420 15.91 17.60 -32.66
C ALA A 420 16.25 18.38 -31.39
N ARG A 421 15.33 18.45 -30.42
CA ARG A 421 15.57 19.15 -29.15
C ARG A 421 16.66 18.49 -28.31
N TYR A 422 16.67 17.16 -28.23
CA TYR A 422 17.69 16.43 -27.50
C TYR A 422 19.09 16.67 -28.08
N VAL A 423 19.21 16.67 -29.41
CA VAL A 423 20.46 17.01 -30.09
C VAL A 423 20.89 18.44 -29.73
N LEU A 424 19.98 19.41 -29.78
CA LEU A 424 20.27 20.80 -29.38
C LEU A 424 20.73 20.92 -27.92
N MET A 425 20.07 20.23 -26.99
CA MET A 425 20.47 20.22 -25.57
C MET A 425 21.87 19.66 -25.38
N ARG A 426 22.20 18.57 -26.07
CA ARG A 426 23.53 17.94 -26.01
C ARG A 426 24.62 18.81 -26.63
N THR A 427 24.34 19.47 -27.76
CA THR A 427 25.25 20.42 -28.38
C THR A 427 25.49 21.63 -27.48
N GLY A 428 24.44 22.19 -26.88
CA GLY A 428 24.55 23.32 -25.95
C GLY A 428 25.36 22.98 -24.70
N ALA A 429 25.17 21.80 -24.12
CA ALA A 429 25.99 21.32 -23.01
C ALA A 429 27.47 21.21 -23.39
N SER A 430 27.78 20.64 -24.56
CA SER A 430 29.17 20.54 -25.04
C SER A 430 29.81 21.90 -25.31
N GLN A 431 29.04 22.87 -25.81
CA GLN A 431 29.51 24.24 -25.99
C GLN A 431 29.79 24.93 -24.65
N HIS A 432 28.93 24.73 -23.65
CA HIS A 432 29.12 25.29 -22.32
C HIS A 432 30.32 24.68 -21.58
N GLU A 433 30.54 23.37 -21.72
CA GLU A 433 31.73 22.70 -21.19
C GLU A 433 33.03 23.27 -21.78
N ARG A 434 33.02 23.61 -23.08
CA ARG A 434 34.17 24.26 -23.75
C ARG A 434 34.39 25.71 -23.30
N GLN A 435 33.33 26.42 -22.93
CA GLN A 435 33.42 27.81 -22.47
C GLN A 435 33.91 27.93 -21.03
N VAL A 436 33.47 27.02 -20.16
CA VAL A 436 33.77 27.08 -18.72
C VAL A 436 34.99 26.23 -18.35
N ASP A 437 35.50 25.43 -19.30
CA ASP A 437 36.62 24.47 -19.14
C ASP A 437 36.45 23.55 -17.90
N LYS A 438 35.19 23.37 -17.49
CA LYS A 438 34.74 22.49 -16.42
C LYS A 438 33.67 21.58 -16.98
N ARG A 439 33.81 20.28 -16.70
CA ARG A 439 32.78 19.30 -17.03
C ARG A 439 31.52 19.59 -16.24
N LEU A 440 30.37 19.46 -16.89
CA LEU A 440 29.09 19.57 -16.19
C LEU A 440 28.97 18.44 -15.17
N SER A 441 28.48 18.76 -13.98
CA SER A 441 28.29 17.79 -12.90
C SER A 441 27.23 16.73 -13.22
N ILE A 442 26.34 16.99 -14.19
CA ILE A 442 25.26 16.09 -14.61
C ILE A 442 25.33 15.88 -16.14
N PRO A 443 25.79 14.71 -16.63
CA PRO A 443 25.84 14.43 -18.06
C PRO A 443 24.45 14.21 -18.69
N ILE A 444 24.26 14.71 -19.91
CA ILE A 444 23.05 14.48 -20.72
C ILE A 444 23.10 13.07 -21.32
N THR A 445 22.28 12.17 -20.80
CA THR A 445 22.20 10.75 -21.24
C THR A 445 20.92 10.46 -22.02
N VAL A 446 20.85 9.30 -22.68
CA VAL A 446 19.63 8.81 -23.35
C VAL A 446 18.47 8.64 -22.35
N ARG A 447 18.78 8.49 -21.05
CA ARG A 447 17.75 8.40 -20.00
C ARG A 447 16.93 9.68 -19.88
N GLN A 448 17.53 10.85 -20.11
CA GLN A 448 16.79 12.12 -20.11
C GLN A 448 15.81 12.19 -21.29
N LEU A 449 16.16 11.61 -22.44
CA LEU A 449 15.22 11.50 -23.55
C LEU A 449 14.06 10.56 -23.21
N GLU A 450 14.32 9.42 -22.59
CA GLU A 450 13.26 8.52 -22.08
C GLU A 450 12.37 9.21 -21.03
N ALA A 451 12.96 10.01 -20.13
CA ALA A 451 12.24 10.81 -19.14
C ALA A 451 11.27 11.80 -19.81
N ILE A 452 11.76 12.58 -20.78
CA ILE A 452 10.94 13.54 -21.53
C ILE A 452 9.79 12.83 -22.26
N VAL A 453 10.03 11.62 -22.77
CA VAL A 453 8.99 10.79 -23.38
C VAL A 453 7.93 10.39 -22.35
N ARG A 454 8.30 9.94 -21.14
CA ARG A 454 7.34 9.59 -20.08
C ARG A 454 6.51 10.79 -19.63
N ILE A 455 7.14 11.95 -19.42
CA ILE A 455 6.46 13.21 -19.07
C ILE A 455 5.50 13.62 -20.18
N SER A 456 5.89 13.36 -21.43
CA SER A 456 5.03 13.62 -22.57
C SER A 456 3.77 12.75 -22.56
N GLU A 457 3.93 11.48 -22.20
CA GLU A 457 2.83 10.53 -22.06
C GLU A 457 1.94 10.85 -20.86
N SER A 458 2.49 11.25 -19.71
CA SER A 458 1.69 11.62 -18.53
C SER A 458 0.79 12.83 -18.79
N LEU A 459 1.30 13.82 -19.52
CA LEU A 459 0.50 14.99 -19.96
C LEU A 459 -0.60 14.60 -20.94
N ALA A 460 -0.31 13.70 -21.89
CA ALA A 460 -1.34 13.19 -22.81
C ALA A 460 -2.42 12.39 -22.07
N ARG A 461 -2.01 11.62 -21.06
CA ARG A 461 -2.91 10.88 -20.17
C ARG A 461 -3.79 11.79 -19.32
N CYS A 462 -3.27 12.93 -18.85
CA CYS A 462 -4.05 13.95 -18.13
C CYS A 462 -5.25 14.46 -18.94
N ASN A 463 -5.11 14.59 -20.26
CA ASN A 463 -6.18 15.05 -21.16
C ASN A 463 -6.99 13.90 -21.78
N CYS A 464 -6.81 12.65 -21.32
CA CYS A 464 -7.38 11.45 -21.93
C CYS A 464 -7.14 11.33 -23.45
N SER A 465 -6.04 11.88 -23.95
CA SER A 465 -5.71 11.86 -25.38
C SER A 465 -4.89 10.62 -25.72
N LEU A 466 -5.30 9.87 -26.75
CA LEU A 466 -4.58 8.66 -27.21
C LEU A 466 -3.34 9.01 -28.05
N LEU A 467 -3.32 10.20 -28.67
CA LEU A 467 -2.25 10.67 -29.55
C LEU A 467 -1.71 12.03 -29.11
N LEU A 468 -0.38 12.13 -29.03
CA LEU A 468 0.33 13.38 -28.78
C LEU A 468 0.30 14.29 -30.02
N GLN A 469 -0.52 15.34 -29.99
CA GLN A 469 -0.64 16.36 -31.04
C GLN A 469 0.32 17.55 -30.84
N LYS A 470 0.42 18.41 -31.87
CA LYS A 470 1.46 19.46 -31.99
C LYS A 470 1.43 20.53 -30.90
N SER A 471 0.25 20.88 -30.38
CA SER A 471 0.04 21.99 -29.43
C SER A 471 0.56 21.71 -28.01
N THR A 472 0.52 20.45 -27.56
CA THR A 472 0.96 20.06 -26.20
C THR A 472 2.48 20.17 -26.03
N SER A 473 3.25 20.18 -27.12
CA SER A 473 4.71 20.25 -27.08
C SER A 473 5.22 21.66 -26.77
N GLN A 474 4.46 22.72 -27.07
CA GLN A 474 4.93 24.11 -26.96
C GLN A 474 4.94 24.62 -25.52
N LYS A 475 3.90 24.31 -24.71
CA LYS A 475 3.81 24.66 -23.27
C LYS A 475 4.86 23.93 -22.39
N ARG A 476 5.58 22.93 -22.93
CA ARG A 476 6.51 22.05 -22.18
C ARG A 476 7.90 22.62 -21.92
N TYR A 477 8.31 23.67 -22.64
CA TYR A 477 9.72 24.08 -22.63
C TYR A 477 10.12 24.95 -21.44
N ASP A 478 9.15 25.49 -20.68
CA ASP A 478 9.45 26.39 -19.57
C ASP A 478 9.79 25.63 -18.27
N CYS A 479 9.14 24.51 -17.94
CA CYS A 479 9.49 23.75 -16.71
C CYS A 479 10.87 23.07 -16.78
N SER A 480 11.44 22.84 -17.97
CA SER A 480 12.81 22.29 -18.12
C SER A 480 13.91 23.35 -18.05
N LYS A 481 13.53 24.63 -18.08
CA LYS A 481 14.44 25.77 -17.96
C LYS A 481 14.29 26.39 -16.57
N CYS A 482 14.51 25.61 -15.50
CA CYS A 482 14.87 26.24 -14.23
C CYS A 482 16.32 26.73 -14.38
N PRO A 483 16.60 28.03 -14.21
CA PRO A 483 17.96 28.54 -14.22
C PRO A 483 18.75 27.89 -13.06
N HIS A 484 19.98 27.46 -13.37
CA HIS A 484 20.95 26.95 -12.39
C HIS A 484 21.26 27.94 -11.27
#